data_AF-A0A672YAS4-F1
#
_entry.id   AF-A0A672YAS4-F1
#
_cell.length_a   1.000
_cell.length_b   1.000
_cell.length_c   1.000
_cell.angle_alpha   90.00
_cell.angle_beta   90.00
_cell.angle_gamma   90.00
#
_symmetry.space_group_name_H-M   'P 1'
#
loop_
_entity.id
_entity.type
_entity.pdbx_description
1 polymer ?
#
loop_
_entity_poly.entity_id
_entity_poly.type
_entity_poly.pdbx_seq_one_letter_code
_entity_poly.pdbx_strand_id
1 'polypeptide(L)'
;MMLQVAVLSFLLCSAHSFSVKVLIDGSDESSGNTIEDDEFTVSARLEKANANLGKNLGDPVVIFGDIAVPSGLQNADPCTARGCLWPKAPDGNVYIPFRISRQFSRRQREIIIEGLRSFERTTCIRFTPLERQRDFVDIQSRSGCFSFVGRRGNGQVVSLSRQGCVFQSIIQHELLHALGFNHEQTRSDRDQNVRILLQNVIPGQEHNFRRIRTRNLGTPYDYNSVMHYGRFAFSRNRQPTIIPIPNPNVAIGRATQMSPTDILRVNRLYACNSTSSKRHLKPTQTDIFLKK
;
A
#
# COMPACT_ATOMS: atom_id res chain seq x y z
N MET A 1 -66.24 24.50 -70.02
CA MET A 1 -65.33 25.06 -69.02
C MET A 1 -65.44 24.20 -67.78
N MET A 2 -64.39 23.39 -67.53
CA MET A 2 -63.99 22.68 -66.30
C MET A 2 -65.04 22.37 -65.22
N LEU A 3 -65.24 21.08 -64.87
CA LEU A 3 -64.67 20.52 -63.64
C LEU A 3 -64.88 18.99 -63.55
N GLN A 4 -63.77 18.27 -63.38
CA GLN A 4 -63.67 16.88 -62.97
C GLN A 4 -63.84 16.78 -61.44
N VAL A 5 -64.36 15.65 -60.94
CA VAL A 5 -64.00 15.13 -59.61
C VAL A 5 -63.76 13.63 -59.73
N ALA A 6 -62.50 13.24 -59.66
CA ALA A 6 -62.05 11.85 -59.56
C ALA A 6 -61.78 11.51 -58.09
N VAL A 7 -62.26 10.36 -57.67
CA VAL A 7 -62.12 9.79 -56.33
C VAL A 7 -60.71 9.20 -56.16
N LEU A 8 -59.94 9.66 -55.18
CA LEU A 8 -58.70 9.00 -54.74
C LEU A 8 -58.93 8.38 -53.34
N SER A 9 -58.87 7.04 -53.28
CA SER A 9 -58.82 6.29 -52.02
C SER A 9 -57.36 6.09 -51.59
N PHE A 10 -57.09 6.34 -50.31
CA PHE A 10 -55.78 6.20 -49.67
C PHE A 10 -55.34 4.73 -49.56
N LEU A 11 -54.13 4.44 -50.02
CA LEU A 11 -53.39 3.20 -49.75
C LEU A 11 -52.66 3.31 -48.42
N LEU A 12 -53.02 2.48 -47.44
CA LEU A 12 -52.27 2.27 -46.20
C LEU A 12 -51.12 1.28 -46.45
N CYS A 13 -49.88 1.75 -46.39
CA CYS A 13 -48.70 0.90 -46.40
C CYS A 13 -48.27 0.62 -44.95
N SER A 14 -48.40 -0.63 -44.50
CA SER A 14 -47.91 -1.06 -43.18
C SER A 14 -46.44 -1.45 -43.29
N ALA A 15 -45.54 -0.66 -42.68
CA ALA A 15 -44.13 -0.99 -42.57
C ALA A 15 -43.88 -1.83 -41.30
N HIS A 16 -43.58 -3.12 -41.46
CA HIS A 16 -43.07 -3.96 -40.37
C HIS A 16 -41.60 -3.63 -40.12
N SER A 17 -41.29 -3.09 -38.93
CA SER A 17 -39.91 -2.92 -38.47
C SER A 17 -39.35 -4.26 -37.98
N PHE A 18 -38.38 -4.81 -38.70
CA PHE A 18 -37.55 -5.93 -38.24
C PHE A 18 -36.53 -5.40 -37.21
N SER A 19 -36.67 -5.81 -35.95
CA SER A 19 -35.67 -5.53 -34.91
C SER A 19 -34.56 -6.58 -35.01
N VAL A 20 -33.41 -6.18 -35.55
CA VAL A 20 -32.19 -6.99 -35.51
C VAL A 20 -31.70 -7.00 -34.06
N LYS A 21 -31.93 -8.11 -33.35
CA LYS A 21 -31.22 -8.39 -32.10
C LYS A 21 -29.75 -8.63 -32.44
N VAL A 22 -28.94 -7.59 -32.30
CA VAL A 22 -27.50 -7.70 -32.16
C VAL A 22 -27.27 -8.52 -30.89
N LEU A 23 -26.83 -9.77 -31.06
CA LEU A 23 -26.19 -10.54 -30.01
C LEU A 23 -24.90 -9.79 -29.67
N ILE A 24 -24.98 -8.91 -28.67
CA ILE A 24 -23.81 -8.42 -27.96
C ILE A 24 -23.28 -9.65 -27.22
N ASP A 25 -22.23 -10.23 -27.79
CA ASP A 25 -21.34 -11.14 -27.09
C ASP A 25 -20.89 -10.41 -25.83
N GLY A 26 -21.41 -10.87 -24.68
CA GLY A 26 -21.02 -10.36 -23.38
C GLY A 26 -19.60 -10.79 -23.14
N SER A 27 -18.64 -10.01 -23.62
CA SER A 27 -17.32 -9.96 -23.03
C SER A 27 -17.53 -9.66 -21.55
N ASP A 28 -17.27 -10.65 -20.70
CA ASP A 28 -17.03 -10.44 -19.28
C ASP A 28 -15.89 -9.42 -19.18
N GLU A 29 -16.24 -8.13 -19.14
CA GLU A 29 -15.35 -7.07 -18.68
C GLU A 29 -15.09 -7.39 -17.21
N SER A 30 -14.07 -8.22 -16.97
CA SER A 30 -13.46 -8.39 -15.66
C SER A 30 -13.03 -7.01 -15.18
N SER A 31 -13.87 -6.35 -14.37
CA SER A 31 -13.56 -5.03 -13.80
C SER A 31 -12.46 -5.07 -12.74
N GLY A 32 -11.84 -6.24 -12.53
CA GLY A 32 -10.59 -6.36 -11.78
C GLY A 32 -9.41 -5.73 -12.54
N ASN A 33 -8.35 -5.37 -11.81
CA ASN A 33 -7.14 -4.80 -12.43
C ASN A 33 -6.59 -5.71 -13.53
N THR A 34 -6.22 -5.10 -14.65
CA THR A 34 -5.44 -5.75 -15.72
C THR A 34 -3.98 -5.93 -15.29
N ILE A 35 -3.18 -6.64 -16.09
CA ILE A 35 -1.74 -6.78 -15.83
C ILE A 35 -1.02 -5.42 -15.95
N GLU A 36 -1.47 -4.56 -16.86
CA GLU A 36 -0.89 -3.21 -17.06
C GLU A 36 -1.16 -2.30 -15.86
N ASP A 37 -2.35 -2.43 -15.27
CA ASP A 37 -2.70 -1.74 -14.03
C ASP A 37 -1.81 -2.16 -12.84
N ASP A 38 -1.29 -3.39 -12.87
CA ASP A 38 -0.52 -3.95 -11.76
C ASP A 38 0.93 -3.41 -11.72
N GLU A 39 1.49 -3.00 -12.88
CA GLU A 39 2.87 -2.50 -13.00
C GLU A 39 3.14 -1.30 -12.06
N PHE A 40 2.10 -0.52 -11.77
CA PHE A 40 2.21 0.68 -10.95
C PHE A 40 1.86 0.47 -9.47
N THR A 41 1.44 -0.74 -9.08
CA THR A 41 1.09 -1.07 -7.69
C THR A 41 2.29 -0.96 -6.77
N VAL A 42 2.03 -0.77 -5.46
CA VAL A 42 3.10 -0.72 -4.45
C VAL A 42 3.91 -2.02 -4.49
N SER A 43 3.27 -3.19 -4.47
CA SER A 43 3.97 -4.48 -4.48
C SER A 43 4.78 -4.72 -5.76
N ALA A 44 4.28 -4.35 -6.95
CA ALA A 44 5.04 -4.56 -8.18
C ALA A 44 6.31 -3.69 -8.23
N ARG A 45 6.21 -2.44 -7.75
CA ARG A 45 7.38 -1.56 -7.62
C ARG A 45 8.39 -2.09 -6.60
N LEU A 46 7.90 -2.58 -5.46
CA LEU A 46 8.72 -3.21 -4.42
C LEU A 46 9.42 -4.47 -4.96
N GLU A 47 8.68 -5.37 -5.63
CA GLU A 47 9.22 -6.58 -6.25
C GLU A 47 10.33 -6.25 -7.26
N LYS A 48 10.10 -5.24 -8.12
CA LYS A 48 11.11 -4.78 -9.09
C LYS A 48 12.33 -4.17 -8.41
N ALA A 49 12.14 -3.34 -7.39
CA ALA A 49 13.25 -2.72 -6.66
C ALA A 49 14.05 -3.74 -5.83
N ASN A 50 13.39 -4.80 -5.34
CA ASN A 50 13.97 -5.81 -4.45
C ASN A 50 14.43 -7.07 -5.18
N ALA A 51 14.33 -7.15 -6.51
CA ALA A 51 14.69 -8.33 -7.30
C ALA A 51 16.14 -8.83 -7.08
N ASN A 52 17.02 -7.97 -6.57
CA ASN A 52 18.41 -8.29 -6.24
C ASN A 52 18.75 -8.16 -4.74
N LEU A 53 17.76 -7.91 -3.89
CA LEU A 53 17.95 -7.75 -2.45
C LEU A 53 18.38 -9.09 -1.82
N GLY A 54 19.37 -9.05 -0.93
CA GLY A 54 19.90 -10.23 -0.25
C GLY A 54 20.98 -10.97 -1.04
N LYS A 55 21.36 -10.49 -2.24
CA LYS A 55 22.46 -11.05 -3.04
C LYS A 55 23.82 -10.48 -2.65
N ASN A 56 23.87 -9.29 -2.02
CA ASN A 56 25.13 -8.65 -1.63
C ASN A 56 25.48 -8.92 -0.16
N LEU A 57 26.79 -8.98 0.12
CA LEU A 57 27.29 -9.09 1.48
C LEU A 57 26.87 -7.86 2.31
N GLY A 58 26.05 -8.08 3.34
CA GLY A 58 25.54 -7.03 4.22
C GLY A 58 24.10 -6.56 3.93
N ASP A 59 23.47 -7.06 2.87
CA ASP A 59 22.01 -6.90 2.70
C ASP A 59 21.28 -7.74 3.77
N PRO A 60 20.18 -7.22 4.37
CA PRO A 60 19.41 -7.99 5.32
C PRO A 60 18.66 -9.13 4.63
N VAL A 61 18.36 -10.18 5.40
CA VAL A 61 17.35 -11.15 4.97
C VAL A 61 15.99 -10.46 5.02
N VAL A 62 15.25 -10.57 3.93
CA VAL A 62 13.92 -9.98 3.77
C VAL A 62 12.90 -11.09 3.55
N ILE A 63 11.78 -10.99 4.24
CA ILE A 63 10.61 -11.87 4.10
C ILE A 63 9.43 -11.04 3.60
N PHE A 64 8.44 -11.68 3.00
CA PHE A 64 7.28 -10.98 2.44
C PHE A 64 7.73 -9.86 1.47
N GLY A 65 8.76 -10.10 0.66
CA GLY A 65 9.25 -9.16 -0.34
C GLY A 65 10.03 -7.95 0.19
N ASP A 66 9.67 -7.33 1.31
CA ASP A 66 10.20 -6.04 1.80
C ASP A 66 10.29 -5.91 3.35
N ILE A 67 9.94 -6.93 4.13
CA ILE A 67 10.13 -6.92 5.59
C ILE A 67 11.50 -7.48 5.97
N ALA A 68 12.39 -6.62 6.46
CA ALA A 68 13.69 -7.03 6.99
C ALA A 68 13.55 -7.77 8.32
N VAL A 69 14.28 -8.89 8.47
CA VAL A 69 14.40 -9.64 9.72
C VAL A 69 15.84 -9.61 10.23
N PRO A 70 16.07 -9.64 11.56
CA PRO A 70 17.40 -9.80 12.11
C PRO A 70 18.07 -11.07 11.56
N SER A 71 19.40 -11.09 11.49
CA SER A 71 20.17 -12.30 11.22
C SER A 71 19.96 -13.31 12.36
N GLY A 72 19.02 -14.24 12.14
CA GLY A 72 18.57 -15.24 13.10
C GLY A 72 17.10 -15.55 12.85
N LEU A 73 16.78 -16.82 12.58
CA LEU A 73 15.44 -17.27 12.20
C LEU A 73 14.42 -16.98 13.32
N GLN A 74 13.78 -15.82 13.28
CA GLN A 74 12.60 -15.49 14.09
C GLN A 74 11.42 -15.36 13.14
N ASN A 75 10.51 -16.32 13.21
CA ASN A 75 9.24 -16.30 12.49
C ASN A 75 8.41 -15.10 12.97
N ALA A 76 7.96 -14.27 12.01
CA ALA A 76 6.85 -13.31 12.09
C ALA A 76 6.40 -12.94 13.52
N ASP A 77 6.99 -11.88 14.06
CA ASP A 77 6.69 -11.45 15.42
C ASP A 77 5.39 -10.61 15.45
N PRO A 78 4.37 -10.96 16.26
CA PRO A 78 3.35 -10.02 16.69
C PRO A 78 3.96 -9.04 17.72
N CYS A 79 5.06 -8.39 17.34
CA CYS A 79 5.92 -7.64 18.24
C CYS A 79 5.18 -6.47 18.89
N THR A 80 4.14 -5.96 18.24
CA THR A 80 3.30 -4.87 18.71
C THR A 80 2.48 -5.25 19.95
N ALA A 81 2.40 -6.53 20.27
CA ALA A 81 1.87 -7.04 21.54
C ALA A 81 2.93 -7.17 22.64
N ARG A 82 4.23 -7.07 22.30
CA ARG A 82 5.37 -7.45 23.16
C ARG A 82 6.42 -6.35 23.35
N GLY A 83 6.15 -5.13 22.89
CA GLY A 83 6.97 -3.94 23.20
C GLY A 83 7.74 -3.32 22.03
N CYS A 84 7.50 -3.74 20.78
CA CYS A 84 8.11 -3.09 19.61
C CYS A 84 7.38 -1.81 19.16
N LEU A 85 6.43 -1.27 19.94
CA LEU A 85 5.84 0.02 19.62
C LEU A 85 6.84 1.15 19.89
N TRP A 86 6.72 2.21 19.10
CA TRP A 86 7.36 3.47 19.44
C TRP A 86 6.71 4.07 20.70
N PRO A 87 7.51 4.61 21.65
CA PRO A 87 6.97 5.10 22.91
C PRO A 87 6.07 6.32 22.69
N LYS A 88 4.94 6.32 23.38
CA LYS A 88 4.02 7.45 23.40
C LYS A 88 4.42 8.43 24.50
N ALA A 89 4.49 9.71 24.16
CA ALA A 89 4.79 10.78 25.08
C ALA A 89 3.55 11.19 25.91
N PRO A 90 3.74 11.85 27.06
CA PRO A 90 2.65 12.27 27.94
C PRO A 90 1.62 13.20 27.29
N ASP A 91 2.01 13.95 26.26
CA ASP A 91 1.15 14.85 25.51
C ASP A 91 0.20 14.13 24.53
N GLY A 92 0.32 12.80 24.44
CA GLY A 92 -0.50 11.96 23.58
C GLY A 92 0.08 11.72 22.19
N ASN A 93 1.24 12.30 21.85
CA ASN A 93 1.93 12.08 20.58
C ASN A 93 2.96 10.95 20.66
N VAL A 94 3.34 10.43 19.50
CA VAL A 94 4.41 9.43 19.36
C VAL A 94 5.51 10.06 18.52
N TYR A 95 6.61 10.40 19.15
CA TYR A 95 7.75 11.04 18.48
C TYR A 95 8.72 9.98 17.97
N ILE A 96 8.93 9.97 16.65
CA ILE A 96 9.84 9.05 15.97
C ILE A 96 11.00 9.88 15.41
N PRO A 97 12.16 9.86 16.07
CA PRO A 97 13.35 10.51 15.55
C PRO A 97 13.76 9.88 14.22
N PHE A 98 14.18 10.70 13.26
CA PHE A 98 14.66 10.21 11.97
C PHE A 98 15.86 10.98 11.46
N ARG A 99 16.64 10.31 10.60
CA ARG A 99 17.69 10.94 9.79
C ARG A 99 17.51 10.52 8.34
N ILE A 100 17.76 11.45 7.41
CA ILE A 100 17.76 11.17 5.97
C ILE A 100 19.20 11.22 5.46
N SER A 101 19.62 10.14 4.80
CA SER A 101 20.95 10.04 4.18
C SER A 101 21.21 11.19 3.19
N ARG A 102 22.46 11.65 3.16
CA ARG A 102 22.93 12.67 2.20
C ARG A 102 22.94 12.19 0.75
N GLN A 103 22.75 10.89 0.51
CA GLN A 103 22.69 10.32 -0.84
C GLN A 103 21.45 10.79 -1.62
N PHE A 104 20.36 11.15 -0.94
CA PHE A 104 19.13 11.62 -1.60
C PHE A 104 19.30 13.03 -2.15
N SER A 105 18.85 13.26 -3.38
CA SER A 105 18.80 14.61 -3.95
C SER A 105 17.80 15.49 -3.20
N ARG A 106 17.91 16.82 -3.34
CA ARG A 106 16.95 17.76 -2.73
C ARG A 106 15.49 17.39 -3.03
N ARG A 107 15.18 17.10 -4.30
CA ARG A 107 13.84 16.68 -4.73
C ARG A 107 13.39 15.38 -4.07
N GLN A 108 14.28 14.39 -3.96
CA GLN A 108 13.96 13.13 -3.28
C GLN A 108 13.70 13.34 -1.79
N ARG A 109 14.48 14.21 -1.14
CA ARG A 109 14.28 14.58 0.27
C ARG A 109 12.94 15.27 0.49
N GLU A 110 12.54 16.17 -0.40
CA GLU A 110 11.22 16.83 -0.34
C GLU A 110 10.07 15.79 -0.37
N ILE A 111 10.16 14.78 -1.24
CA ILE A 111 9.17 13.68 -1.31
C ILE A 111 9.18 12.84 -0.02
N ILE A 112 10.36 12.48 0.50
CA ILE A 112 10.49 11.74 1.76
C ILE A 112 9.86 12.52 2.93
N ILE A 113 10.16 13.82 3.02
CA ILE A 113 9.60 14.70 4.06
C ILE A 113 8.08 14.79 3.94
N GLU A 114 7.53 14.86 2.73
CA GLU A 114 6.08 14.84 2.53
C GLU A 114 5.45 13.50 2.94
N GLY A 115 6.14 12.39 2.69
CA GLY A 115 5.80 11.07 3.23
C GLY A 115 5.69 11.07 4.75
N LEU A 116 6.70 11.58 5.44
CA LEU A 116 6.72 11.70 6.91
C LEU A 116 5.57 12.59 7.43
N ARG A 117 5.39 13.79 6.83
CA ARG A 117 4.35 14.75 7.21
C ARG A 117 2.93 14.22 7.03
N SER A 118 2.73 13.29 6.10
CA SER A 118 1.40 12.72 5.85
C SER A 118 0.80 11.98 7.06
N PHE A 119 1.64 11.39 7.91
CA PHE A 119 1.21 10.77 9.17
C PHE A 119 0.77 11.82 10.18
N GLU A 120 1.47 12.96 10.25
CA GLU A 120 1.22 13.99 11.25
C GLU A 120 -0.16 14.63 11.10
N ARG A 121 -0.66 14.70 9.85
CA ARG A 121 -1.96 15.29 9.51
C ARG A 121 -3.15 14.47 9.98
N THR A 122 -2.99 13.16 10.13
CA THR A 122 -4.12 12.22 10.32
C THR A 122 -3.98 11.31 11.54
N THR A 123 -2.81 11.35 12.20
CA THR A 123 -2.50 10.52 13.37
C THR A 123 -1.77 11.32 14.46
N CYS A 124 -1.44 10.66 15.57
CA CYS A 124 -0.57 11.22 16.62
C CYS A 124 0.93 10.92 16.40
N ILE A 125 1.31 10.30 15.28
CA ILE A 125 2.71 10.05 14.93
C ILE A 125 3.36 11.37 14.50
N ARG A 126 4.54 11.68 15.04
CA ARG A 126 5.33 12.88 14.74
C ARG A 126 6.75 12.48 14.38
N PHE A 127 7.18 12.80 13.17
CA PHE A 127 8.55 12.50 12.75
C PHE A 127 9.44 13.71 13.03
N THR A 128 10.42 13.54 13.91
CA THR A 128 11.29 14.64 14.34
C THR A 128 12.73 14.40 13.86
N PRO A 129 13.48 15.44 13.47
CA PRO A 129 14.90 15.28 13.18
C PRO A 129 15.64 14.62 14.35
N LEU A 130 16.53 13.68 14.04
CA LEU A 130 17.38 13.02 15.02
C LEU A 130 18.33 14.04 15.67
N GLU A 131 18.37 14.02 16.99
CA GLU A 131 19.36 14.77 17.78
C GLU A 131 20.24 13.79 18.56
N ARG A 132 19.77 13.31 19.72
CA ARG A 132 20.51 12.45 20.65
C ARG A 132 19.77 11.17 21.01
N GLN A 133 18.60 10.95 20.41
CA GLN A 133 17.76 9.80 20.72
C GLN A 133 18.45 8.51 20.26
N ARG A 134 18.46 7.50 21.13
CA ARG A 134 19.06 6.20 20.84
C ARG A 134 18.31 5.47 19.73
N ASP A 135 16.98 5.43 19.84
CA ASP A 135 16.11 4.71 18.92
C ASP A 135 15.60 5.69 17.85
N PHE A 136 15.85 5.39 16.57
CA PHE A 136 15.49 6.27 15.46
C PHE A 136 15.38 5.51 14.13
N VAL A 137 14.69 6.12 13.18
CA VAL A 137 14.61 5.64 11.79
C VAL A 137 15.72 6.27 10.95
N ASP A 138 16.60 5.45 10.40
CA ASP A 138 17.68 5.87 9.50
C ASP A 138 17.27 5.62 8.04
N ILE A 139 16.80 6.66 7.37
CA ILE A 139 16.34 6.59 5.99
C ILE A 139 17.55 6.61 5.06
N GLN A 140 17.83 5.47 4.42
CA GLN A 140 18.99 5.28 3.56
C GLN A 140 18.56 4.82 2.16
N SER A 141 19.44 5.01 1.17
CA SER A 141 19.28 4.36 -0.15
C SER A 141 20.17 3.13 -0.19
N ARG A 142 19.63 1.97 0.19
CA ARG A 142 20.31 0.67 0.02
C ARG A 142 19.73 -0.08 -1.18
N SER A 143 20.09 -1.35 -1.31
CA SER A 143 19.48 -2.28 -2.26
C SER A 143 17.97 -2.37 -1.98
N GLY A 144 17.14 -1.88 -2.89
CA GLY A 144 15.68 -2.02 -2.78
C GLY A 144 14.97 -1.12 -1.76
N CYS A 145 13.69 -1.41 -1.52
CA CYS A 145 12.82 -0.79 -0.54
C CYS A 145 12.50 -1.82 0.54
N PHE A 146 12.77 -1.50 1.81
CA PHE A 146 12.44 -2.40 2.90
C PHE A 146 12.48 -1.69 4.25
N SER A 147 11.84 -2.30 5.23
CA SER A 147 11.79 -1.81 6.59
C SER A 147 11.68 -2.96 7.58
N PHE A 148 11.98 -2.69 8.85
CA PHE A 148 11.68 -3.61 9.93
C PHE A 148 10.25 -3.39 10.41
N VAL A 149 9.60 -4.45 10.88
CA VAL A 149 8.30 -4.32 11.56
C VAL A 149 8.51 -3.83 12.99
N GLY A 150 8.04 -2.60 13.26
CA GLY A 150 8.09 -1.96 14.57
C GLY A 150 9.47 -1.41 14.98
N ARG A 151 9.54 -0.84 16.19
CA ARG A 151 10.74 -0.34 16.84
C ARG A 151 11.65 -1.50 17.25
N ARG A 152 12.88 -1.52 16.75
CA ARG A 152 13.91 -2.55 17.04
C ARG A 152 14.85 -2.19 18.18
N GLY A 153 14.90 -0.90 18.55
CA GLY A 153 15.93 -0.35 19.43
C GLY A 153 17.19 0.05 18.64
N ASN A 154 17.87 1.11 19.09
CA ASN A 154 18.91 1.80 18.33
C ASN A 154 18.41 2.35 16.97
N GLY A 155 19.32 2.83 16.14
CA GLY A 155 19.00 3.21 14.76
C GLY A 155 18.60 2.00 13.93
N GLN A 156 17.42 2.05 13.29
CA GLN A 156 16.93 1.03 12.37
C GLN A 156 16.78 1.59 10.97
N VAL A 157 17.18 0.81 9.96
CA VAL A 157 17.12 1.27 8.57
C VAL A 157 15.71 1.15 8.01
N VAL A 158 15.29 2.21 7.32
CA VAL A 158 14.27 2.17 6.28
C VAL A 158 14.98 2.42 4.96
N SER A 159 15.06 1.40 4.11
CA SER A 159 15.67 1.52 2.80
C SER A 159 14.65 2.07 1.82
N LEU A 160 15.03 3.15 1.15
CA LEU A 160 14.32 3.69 0.00
C LEU A 160 15.36 3.87 -1.09
N SER A 161 15.59 2.84 -1.92
CA SER A 161 16.44 2.97 -3.10
C SER A 161 16.03 4.21 -3.90
N ARG A 162 17.02 5.08 -4.16
CA ARG A 162 16.85 6.27 -5.00
C ARG A 162 16.23 5.96 -6.35
N GLN A 163 16.48 4.75 -6.84
CA GLN A 163 15.88 4.21 -8.06
C GLN A 163 14.78 3.23 -7.64
N GLY A 164 13.52 3.66 -7.75
CA GLY A 164 12.36 2.78 -7.60
C GLY A 164 11.54 2.94 -6.31
N CYS A 165 12.07 3.54 -5.24
CA CYS A 165 11.37 3.57 -3.94
C CYS A 165 10.89 4.96 -3.48
N VAL A 166 11.36 6.04 -4.11
CA VAL A 166 11.04 7.42 -3.66
C VAL A 166 9.69 7.89 -4.23
N PHE A 167 8.62 7.19 -3.84
CA PHE A 167 7.23 7.48 -4.18
C PHE A 167 6.42 7.59 -2.89
N GLN A 168 5.43 8.49 -2.85
CA GLN A 168 4.62 8.74 -1.65
C GLN A 168 4.03 7.45 -1.05
N SER A 169 3.45 6.59 -1.89
CA SER A 169 2.86 5.32 -1.46
C SER A 169 3.88 4.35 -0.85
N ILE A 170 5.05 4.20 -1.47
CA ILE A 170 6.13 3.33 -0.97
C ILE A 170 6.70 3.90 0.34
N ILE A 171 6.92 5.21 0.43
CA ILE A 171 7.40 5.83 1.67
C ILE A 171 6.40 5.57 2.81
N GLN A 172 5.09 5.73 2.57
CA GLN A 172 4.08 5.42 3.56
C GLN A 172 4.05 3.92 3.93
N HIS A 173 4.20 3.04 2.95
CA HIS A 173 4.28 1.59 3.14
C HIS A 173 5.41 1.19 4.09
N GLU A 174 6.63 1.64 3.80
CA GLU A 174 7.81 1.31 4.60
C GLU A 174 7.77 1.94 6.00
N LEU A 175 7.16 3.11 6.14
CA LEU A 175 6.94 3.74 7.43
C LEU A 175 5.85 3.03 8.24
N LEU A 176 4.81 2.48 7.59
CA LEU A 176 3.83 1.62 8.26
C LEU A 176 4.47 0.32 8.78
N HIS A 177 5.40 -0.27 8.03
CA HIS A 177 6.24 -1.35 8.57
C HIS A 177 7.00 -0.89 9.82
N ALA A 178 7.70 0.24 9.76
CA ALA A 178 8.44 0.77 10.91
C ALA A 178 7.54 1.05 12.13
N LEU A 179 6.25 1.32 11.92
CA LEU A 179 5.23 1.49 12.96
C LEU A 179 4.67 0.18 13.52
N GLY A 180 4.91 -0.96 12.87
CA GLY A 180 4.53 -2.29 13.33
C GLY A 180 3.43 -2.98 12.50
N PHE A 181 3.16 -2.52 11.29
CA PHE A 181 2.17 -3.13 10.40
C PHE A 181 2.81 -4.14 9.44
N ASN A 182 2.08 -5.21 9.14
CA ASN A 182 2.45 -6.19 8.11
C ASN A 182 1.53 -5.99 6.89
N HIS A 183 1.78 -6.73 5.81
CA HIS A 183 0.92 -6.66 4.62
C HIS A 183 -0.49 -7.17 4.87
N GLU A 184 -1.46 -6.59 4.16
CA GLU A 184 -2.88 -6.89 4.34
C GLU A 184 -3.22 -8.34 3.99
N GLN A 185 -2.66 -8.87 2.90
CA GLN A 185 -2.90 -10.24 2.45
C GLN A 185 -2.30 -11.33 3.35
N THR A 186 -1.54 -10.94 4.38
CA THR A 186 -0.96 -11.84 5.37
C THR A 186 -1.82 -11.93 6.64
N ARG A 187 -2.90 -11.14 6.75
CA ARG A 187 -3.79 -11.16 7.91
C ARG A 187 -4.29 -12.55 8.27
N SER A 188 -4.50 -12.77 9.56
CA SER A 188 -5.03 -14.03 10.10
C SER A 188 -6.40 -14.42 9.54
N ASP A 189 -7.23 -13.43 9.17
CA ASP A 189 -8.57 -13.58 8.57
C ASP A 189 -8.59 -13.43 7.04
N ARG A 190 -7.43 -13.37 6.37
CA ARG A 190 -7.38 -13.07 4.93
C ARG A 190 -8.10 -14.09 4.05
N ASP A 191 -8.17 -15.37 4.46
CA ASP A 191 -8.84 -16.43 3.67
C ASP A 191 -10.38 -16.23 3.57
N GLN A 192 -10.95 -15.30 4.34
CA GLN A 192 -12.36 -14.88 4.20
C GLN A 192 -12.55 -13.80 3.12
N ASN A 193 -11.46 -13.23 2.61
CA ASN A 193 -11.45 -12.03 1.76
C ASN A 193 -10.67 -12.24 0.46
N VAL A 194 -9.63 -13.06 0.46
CA VAL A 194 -8.86 -13.38 -0.74
C VAL A 194 -8.54 -14.87 -0.81
N ARG A 195 -8.48 -15.39 -2.03
CA ARG A 195 -7.93 -16.69 -2.36
C ARG A 195 -6.53 -16.52 -2.95
N ILE A 196 -5.56 -17.24 -2.41
CA ILE A 196 -4.20 -17.28 -2.94
C ILE A 196 -4.05 -18.45 -3.91
N LEU A 197 -3.60 -18.17 -5.13
CA LEU A 197 -3.35 -19.15 -6.18
C LEU A 197 -1.86 -19.48 -6.22
N LEU A 198 -1.39 -20.30 -5.28
CA LEU A 198 0.04 -20.66 -5.16
C LEU A 198 0.60 -21.32 -6.43
N GLN A 199 -0.23 -21.97 -7.24
CA GLN A 199 0.15 -22.51 -8.54
C GLN A 199 0.58 -21.45 -9.57
N ASN A 200 0.31 -20.17 -9.32
CA ASN A 200 0.75 -19.06 -10.16
C ASN A 200 1.96 -18.31 -9.57
N VAL A 201 2.41 -18.67 -8.36
CA VAL A 201 3.53 -17.99 -7.68
C VAL A 201 4.88 -18.52 -8.19
N ILE A 202 5.87 -17.62 -8.32
CA ILE A 202 7.26 -17.97 -8.64
C ILE A 202 7.77 -19.02 -7.62
N PRO A 203 8.33 -20.16 -8.07
CA PRO A 203 8.85 -21.18 -7.15
C PRO A 203 9.84 -20.58 -6.13
N GLY A 204 9.63 -20.87 -4.85
CA GLY A 204 10.42 -20.34 -3.74
C GLY A 204 9.88 -19.03 -3.14
N GLN A 205 8.95 -18.33 -3.81
CA GLN A 205 8.34 -17.08 -3.33
C GLN A 205 7.01 -17.31 -2.59
N GLU A 206 6.58 -18.55 -2.39
CA GLU A 206 5.32 -18.90 -1.71
C GLU A 206 5.28 -18.40 -0.25
N HIS A 207 6.46 -18.24 0.36
CA HIS A 207 6.59 -17.73 1.71
C HIS A 207 6.05 -16.29 1.86
N ASN A 208 6.03 -15.50 0.79
CA ASN A 208 5.48 -14.12 0.78
C ASN A 208 3.95 -14.08 0.95
N PHE A 209 3.26 -15.22 0.83
CA PHE A 209 1.81 -15.33 0.97
C PHE A 209 1.38 -16.06 2.24
N ARG A 210 2.33 -16.41 3.12
CA ARG A 210 2.02 -17.07 4.39
C ARG A 210 1.18 -16.13 5.27
N ARG A 211 0.11 -16.67 5.85
CA ARG A 211 -0.64 -15.98 6.90
C ARG A 211 0.21 -15.86 8.15
N ILE A 212 0.05 -14.75 8.85
CA ILE A 212 0.65 -14.51 10.16
C ILE A 212 -0.44 -14.24 11.19
N ARG A 213 -0.12 -14.47 12.46
CA ARG A 213 -1.04 -14.17 13.56
C ARG A 213 -1.07 -12.66 13.82
N THR A 214 -1.90 -11.95 13.06
CA THR A 214 -2.06 -10.50 13.17
C THR A 214 -2.93 -10.07 14.34
N ARG A 215 -2.67 -8.87 14.87
CA ARG A 215 -3.66 -8.10 15.65
C ARG A 215 -4.41 -7.19 14.68
N ASN A 216 -5.65 -7.55 14.35
CA ASN A 216 -6.46 -6.82 13.36
C ASN A 216 -7.07 -5.51 13.88
N LEU A 217 -6.90 -5.21 15.17
CA LEU A 217 -7.35 -3.98 15.83
C LEU A 217 -8.84 -3.67 15.61
N GLY A 218 -9.68 -4.70 15.47
CA GLY A 218 -11.12 -4.57 15.23
C GLY A 218 -11.47 -3.84 13.93
N THR A 219 -10.59 -3.89 12.93
CA THR A 219 -10.82 -3.28 11.61
C THR A 219 -11.13 -4.36 10.57
N PRO A 220 -12.01 -4.05 9.59
CA PRO A 220 -12.27 -4.95 8.48
C PRO A 220 -11.00 -5.15 7.64
N TYR A 221 -11.05 -6.17 6.78
CA TYR A 221 -10.07 -6.35 5.71
C TYR A 221 -10.23 -5.22 4.69
N ASP A 222 -9.11 -4.65 4.23
CA ASP A 222 -9.09 -3.49 3.34
C ASP A 222 -8.33 -3.78 2.04
N TYR A 223 -9.08 -4.08 0.99
CA TYR A 223 -8.56 -4.29 -0.36
C TYR A 223 -7.77 -3.09 -0.92
N ASN A 224 -8.06 -1.88 -0.44
CA ASN A 224 -7.39 -0.64 -0.85
C ASN A 224 -6.39 -0.13 0.19
N SER A 225 -5.94 -0.98 1.11
CA SER A 225 -4.81 -0.67 1.99
C SER A 225 -3.55 -0.46 1.16
N VAL A 226 -2.73 0.54 1.52
CA VAL A 226 -1.39 0.71 0.93
C VAL A 226 -0.47 -0.47 1.24
N MET A 227 -0.83 -1.29 2.24
CA MET A 227 -0.14 -2.51 2.64
C MET A 227 -0.62 -3.77 1.89
N HIS A 228 -1.58 -3.67 0.97
CA HIS A 228 -2.09 -4.82 0.23
C HIS A 228 -1.29 -5.04 -1.07
N TYR A 229 -0.88 -6.28 -1.34
CA TYR A 229 -0.28 -6.64 -2.62
C TYR A 229 -1.25 -6.49 -3.81
N GLY A 230 -0.66 -6.22 -4.98
CA GLY A 230 -1.32 -6.29 -6.27
C GLY A 230 -1.78 -7.71 -6.61
N ARG A 231 -2.60 -7.80 -7.65
CA ARG A 231 -3.26 -9.04 -8.10
C ARG A 231 -2.26 -10.05 -8.65
N PHE A 232 -1.17 -9.55 -9.24
CA PHE A 232 -0.18 -10.36 -9.95
C PHE A 232 1.18 -10.40 -9.23
N ALA A 233 1.25 -9.95 -7.97
CA ALA A 233 2.47 -9.97 -7.17
C ALA A 233 3.13 -11.36 -7.21
N PHE A 234 4.43 -11.42 -7.49
CA PHE A 234 5.23 -12.64 -7.59
C PHE A 234 4.66 -13.70 -8.56
N SER A 235 3.97 -13.29 -9.63
CA SER A 235 3.42 -14.21 -10.63
C SER A 235 4.50 -14.78 -11.56
N ARG A 236 4.49 -16.10 -11.77
CA ARG A 236 5.41 -16.79 -12.70
C ARG A 236 4.94 -16.84 -14.15
N ASN A 237 3.65 -16.63 -14.37
CA ASN A 237 2.96 -16.92 -15.63
C ASN A 237 2.00 -15.80 -16.05
N ARG A 238 2.15 -14.61 -15.47
CA ARG A 238 1.26 -13.44 -15.66
C ARG A 238 -0.22 -13.71 -15.30
N GLN A 239 -0.49 -14.79 -14.58
CA GLN A 239 -1.82 -15.09 -14.03
C GLN A 239 -1.93 -14.56 -12.60
N PRO A 240 -3.15 -14.23 -12.12
CA PRO A 240 -3.34 -13.71 -10.78
C PRO A 240 -2.81 -14.66 -9.70
N THR A 241 -2.12 -14.12 -8.69
CA THR A 241 -1.71 -14.85 -7.48
C THR A 241 -2.67 -14.59 -6.32
N ILE A 242 -3.41 -13.47 -6.36
CA ILE A 242 -4.41 -13.09 -5.36
C ILE A 242 -5.74 -12.79 -6.06
N ILE A 243 -6.82 -13.46 -5.65
CA ILE A 243 -8.17 -13.21 -6.14
C ILE A 243 -9.07 -12.80 -4.96
N PRO A 244 -9.66 -11.60 -4.97
CA PRO A 244 -10.67 -11.21 -3.98
C PRO A 244 -11.91 -12.12 -4.01
N ILE A 245 -12.55 -12.29 -2.86
CA ILE A 245 -13.78 -13.04 -2.68
C ILE A 245 -14.75 -12.28 -1.75
N PRO A 246 -16.08 -12.44 -1.91
CA PRO A 246 -16.75 -13.27 -2.91
C PRO A 246 -16.73 -12.65 -4.32
N ASN A 247 -16.46 -11.35 -4.43
CA ASN A 247 -16.42 -10.66 -5.73
C ASN A 247 -14.97 -10.61 -6.28
N PRO A 248 -14.63 -11.39 -7.32
CA PRO A 248 -13.29 -11.41 -7.90
C PRO A 248 -12.93 -10.13 -8.66
N ASN A 249 -13.88 -9.23 -8.90
CA ASN A 249 -13.66 -7.99 -9.64
C ASN A 249 -13.22 -6.81 -8.76
N VAL A 250 -13.12 -7.01 -7.44
CA VAL A 250 -12.59 -5.98 -6.54
C VAL A 250 -11.14 -5.63 -6.90
N ALA A 251 -10.84 -4.34 -7.00
CA ALA A 251 -9.49 -3.85 -7.22
C ALA A 251 -8.64 -3.99 -5.95
N ILE A 252 -7.40 -4.45 -6.10
CA ILE A 252 -6.40 -4.56 -5.03
C ILE A 252 -5.07 -3.95 -5.49
N GLY A 253 -4.27 -3.45 -4.54
CA GLY A 253 -2.94 -2.89 -4.83
C GLY A 253 -2.91 -1.53 -5.53
N ARG A 254 -4.06 -0.88 -5.78
CA ARG A 254 -4.16 0.44 -6.45
C ARG A 254 -3.93 1.65 -5.54
N ALA A 255 -3.67 1.43 -4.25
CA ALA A 255 -3.49 2.51 -3.30
C ALA A 255 -2.30 3.42 -3.67
N THR A 256 -2.56 4.71 -3.80
CA THR A 256 -1.56 5.77 -4.00
C THR A 256 -1.15 6.44 -2.69
N GLN A 257 -1.88 6.17 -1.61
CA GLN A 257 -1.64 6.64 -0.25
C GLN A 257 -2.33 5.74 0.77
N MET A 258 -2.04 5.92 2.06
CA MET A 258 -2.76 5.28 3.17
C MET A 258 -4.28 5.43 3.02
N SER A 259 -4.99 4.31 3.21
CA SER A 259 -6.44 4.31 3.26
C SER A 259 -6.96 4.88 4.59
N PRO A 260 -8.27 5.20 4.69
CA PRO A 260 -8.89 5.51 5.97
C PRO A 260 -8.72 4.40 7.00
N THR A 261 -8.69 3.13 6.57
CA THR A 261 -8.49 1.97 7.45
C THR A 261 -7.05 1.88 7.93
N ASP A 262 -6.07 2.17 7.08
CA ASP A 262 -4.65 2.24 7.47
C ASP A 262 -4.46 3.30 8.58
N ILE A 263 -5.00 4.51 8.37
CA ILE A 263 -4.97 5.61 9.34
C ILE A 263 -5.66 5.20 10.65
N LEU A 264 -6.84 4.59 10.57
CA LEU A 264 -7.59 4.11 11.74
C LEU A 264 -6.78 3.08 12.53
N ARG A 265 -6.09 2.16 11.85
CA ARG A 265 -5.24 1.16 12.50
C ARG A 265 -4.05 1.79 13.20
N VAL A 266 -3.36 2.76 12.59
CA VAL A 266 -2.31 3.54 13.27
C VAL A 266 -2.88 4.20 14.53
N ASN A 267 -4.01 4.89 14.40
CA ASN A 267 -4.65 5.58 15.52
C ASN A 267 -5.08 4.64 16.65
N ARG A 268 -5.61 3.45 16.33
CA ARG A 268 -5.97 2.44 17.33
C ARG A 268 -4.73 1.81 17.98
N LEU A 269 -3.70 1.50 17.20
CA LEU A 269 -2.49 0.87 17.70
C LEU A 269 -1.75 1.77 18.70
N TYR A 270 -1.66 3.06 18.39
CA TYR A 270 -0.99 4.07 19.22
C TYR A 270 -1.96 4.85 20.14
N ALA A 271 -3.22 4.43 20.20
CA ALA A 271 -4.29 5.04 20.99
C ALA A 271 -4.38 6.56 20.81
N CYS A 272 -4.23 7.06 19.58
CA CYS A 272 -4.22 8.50 19.31
C CYS A 272 -5.52 9.17 19.76
N ASN A 273 -5.42 10.32 20.42
CA ASN A 273 -6.58 11.05 20.90
C ASN A 273 -7.34 11.69 19.72
N SER A 274 -8.64 11.44 19.62
CA SER A 274 -9.56 11.98 18.61
C SER A 274 -9.70 13.51 18.65
N THR A 275 -9.20 14.16 19.69
CA THR A 275 -9.30 15.62 19.91
C THR A 275 -8.29 16.44 19.09
N SER A 276 -7.38 15.79 18.36
CA SER A 276 -6.37 16.47 17.54
C SER A 276 -6.92 17.08 16.24
N SER A 277 -8.12 16.67 15.81
CA SER A 277 -8.73 17.15 14.55
C SER A 277 -9.30 18.58 14.62
N LYS A 278 -9.22 19.28 15.76
CA LYS A 278 -9.76 20.64 15.93
C LYS A 278 -8.75 21.71 16.35
N ARG A 279 -7.45 21.43 16.34
CA ARG A 279 -6.47 22.52 16.40
C ARG A 279 -6.07 22.88 14.97
N HIS A 280 -6.56 24.03 14.50
CA HIS A 280 -6.00 24.72 13.35
C HIS A 280 -4.48 24.54 13.36
N LEU A 281 -3.95 23.86 12.35
CA LEU A 281 -2.53 23.79 12.08
C LEU A 281 -2.01 25.22 12.02
N LYS A 282 -1.36 25.70 13.09
CA LYS A 282 -0.50 26.88 12.96
C LYS A 282 0.59 26.50 11.96
N PRO A 283 0.88 27.33 10.94
CA PRO A 283 1.94 27.05 9.99
C PRO A 283 3.24 26.92 10.77
N THR A 284 3.73 25.68 10.95
CA THR A 284 4.96 25.42 11.69
C THR A 284 6.08 25.24 10.67
N GLN A 285 6.86 26.32 10.52
CA GLN A 285 8.26 26.38 10.08
C GLN A 285 8.62 25.60 8.80
N THR A 286 8.49 26.29 7.67
CA THR A 286 8.79 25.79 6.32
C THR A 286 10.27 25.44 6.07
N ASP A 287 11.21 25.69 6.98
CA ASP A 287 12.63 25.77 6.60
C ASP A 287 13.64 24.88 7.36
N ILE A 288 13.20 24.04 8.31
CA ILE A 288 14.16 23.26 9.13
C ILE A 288 14.58 21.95 8.45
N PHE A 289 13.70 21.30 7.71
CA PHE A 289 13.95 19.95 7.17
C PHE A 289 14.87 19.91 5.93
N LEU A 290 15.08 21.06 5.26
CA LEU A 290 15.86 21.13 4.01
C LEU A 290 17.30 21.64 4.21
N LYS A 291 17.70 22.01 5.44
CA LYS A 291 18.97 22.72 5.70
C LYS A 291 20.16 21.85 6.16
N LYS A 292 20.11 20.51 6.11
CA LYS A 292 21.25 19.64 6.52
C LYS A 292 21.45 18.37 5.69
#